data_AF-A0A926YIL0-F1
#
_entry.id   AF-A0A926YIL0-F1
#
_cell.length_a   1.000
_cell.length_b   1.000
_cell.length_c   1.000
_cell.angle_alpha   90.00
_cell.angle_beta   90.00
_cell.angle_gamma   90.00
#
_symmetry.space_group_name_H-M   'P 1'
#
loop_
_entity.id
_entity.type
_entity.pdbx_description
1 polymer ?
#
loop_
_entity_poly.entity_id
_entity_poly.type
_entity_poly.pdbx_seq_one_letter_code
_entity_poly.pdbx_strand_id
1 'polypeptide(L)' 'MGGKTELDRVVAYVPPEWKRELEEWAEAEERSVSWLIAKLVDKALQERRNQPQPSNVVNMR' A
#
# COMPACT_ATOMS: atom_id res chain seq x y z
N MET A 1 4.29 21.56 17.52
CA MET A 1 5.40 20.83 16.87
C MET A 1 4.78 19.74 16.00
N GLY A 2 4.92 19.62 14.69
CA GLY A 2 5.59 20.36 13.63
C GLY A 2 5.25 19.61 12.33
N GLY A 3 4.78 20.32 11.31
CA GLY A 3 4.52 19.80 9.97
C GLY A 3 3.18 19.09 9.79
N LYS A 4 2.17 19.78 9.24
CA LYS A 4 1.07 19.09 8.55
C LYS A 4 1.71 18.28 7.43
N THR A 5 1.74 16.96 7.56
CA THR A 5 2.15 16.09 6.46
C THR A 5 1.12 16.28 5.35
N GLU A 6 1.52 16.85 4.23
CA GLU A 6 0.64 16.94 3.05
C GLU A 6 0.47 15.51 2.51
N LEU A 7 -0.68 14.91 2.81
CA LEU A 7 -1.03 13.57 2.37
C LEU A 7 -2.23 13.67 1.42
N ASP A 8 -2.07 13.11 0.23
CA ASP A 8 -3.17 12.94 -0.71
C ASP A 8 -3.98 11.69 -0.40
N ARG A 9 -5.29 11.74 -0.70
CA ARG A 9 -6.21 10.62 -0.50
C ARG A 9 -6.38 9.83 -1.79
N VAL A 10 -6.25 8.51 -1.69
CA VAL A 10 -6.67 7.55 -2.72
C VAL A 10 -7.92 6.82 -2.22
N VAL A 11 -8.91 6.60 -3.10
CA VAL A 11 -10.15 5.88 -2.78
C VAL A 11 -10.29 4.71 -3.74
N ALA A 12 -10.58 3.52 -3.20
CA ALA A 12 -10.85 2.31 -3.96
C ALA A 12 -12.03 1.56 -3.34
N TYR A 13 -12.82 0.91 -4.19
CA TYR A 13 -13.86 -0.02 -3.74
C TYR A 13 -13.25 -1.41 -3.59
N VAL A 14 -13.58 -2.09 -2.50
CA VAL A 14 -13.17 -3.46 -2.21
C VAL A 14 -14.40 -4.31 -1.86
N PRO A 15 -14.33 -5.63 -2.05
CA PRO A 15 -15.36 -6.53 -1.54
C PRO A 15 -15.58 -6.35 -0.03
N PRO A 16 -16.83 -6.47 0.49
CA PRO A 16 -17.13 -6.30 1.91
C PRO A 16 -16.32 -7.22 2.83
N GLU A 17 -16.05 -8.43 2.38
CA GLU A 17 -15.24 -9.43 3.11
C GLU A 17 -13.81 -8.92 3.35
N TRP A 18 -13.19 -8.28 2.36
CA TRP A 18 -11.85 -7.71 2.51
C TRP A 18 -11.84 -6.56 3.51
N LYS A 19 -12.88 -5.72 3.47
CA LYS A 19 -13.02 -4.63 4.44
C LYS A 19 -13.07 -5.18 5.87
N ARG A 20 -13.87 -6.24 6.11
CA ARG A 20 -13.98 -6.87 7.43
C ARG A 20 -12.65 -7.47 7.88
N GLU A 21 -11.95 -8.19 7.01
CA GLU A 21 -10.64 -8.77 7.32
C GLU A 21 -9.61 -7.68 7.70
N LEU A 22 -9.62 -6.55 6.99
CA LEU A 22 -8.75 -5.40 7.30
C LEU A 22 -9.11 -4.71 8.62
N GLU A 23 -10.40 -4.64 8.97
CA GLU A 23 -10.88 -4.09 10.24
C GLU A 23 -10.45 -4.99 11.42
N GLU A 24 -10.64 -6.30 11.31
CA GLU A 24 -10.22 -7.29 12.31
C GLU A 24 -8.69 -7.28 12.51
N TRP A 25 -7.93 -7.18 11.41
CA TRP A 25 -6.47 -7.08 11.50
C TRP A 25 -6.03 -5.78 12.18
N ALA A 26 -6.61 -4.64 11.81
CA ALA A 26 -6.27 -3.36 12.42
C ALA A 26 -6.58 -3.34 13.93
N GLU A 27 -7.70 -3.96 14.35
CA GLU A 27 -8.06 -4.13 15.76
C GLU A 27 -7.03 -4.97 16.52
N ALA A 28 -6.62 -6.12 15.97
CA ALA A 28 -5.64 -7.01 16.57
C ALA A 28 -4.27 -6.35 16.77
N GLU A 29 -3.91 -5.35 15.96
CA GLU A 29 -2.66 -4.58 16.08
C GLU A 29 -2.79 -3.28 16.88
N GLU A 30 -3.98 -2.96 17.42
CA GLU A 30 -4.27 -1.69 18.09
C GLU A 30 -3.97 -0.47 17.16
N ARG A 31 -4.37 -0.57 15.90
CA ARG A 31 -4.16 0.43 14.85
C ARG A 31 -5.45 0.80 14.13
N SER A 32 -5.40 1.89 13.35
CA SER A 32 -6.49 2.23 12.44
C SER A 32 -6.34 1.50 11.10
N VAL A 33 -7.47 1.22 10.44
CA VAL A 33 -7.48 0.66 9.07
C VAL A 33 -6.70 1.55 8.10
N SER A 34 -6.79 2.87 8.24
CA SER A 34 -6.02 3.82 7.42
C SER A 34 -4.51 3.67 7.58
N TRP A 35 -4.04 3.38 8.80
CA TRP A 35 -2.63 3.12 9.07
C TRP A 35 -2.19 1.79 8.45
N LEU A 36 -2.98 0.73 8.66
CA LEU A 36 -2.70 -0.61 8.11
C LEU A 36 -2.60 -0.55 6.58
N ILE A 37 -3.59 0.05 5.92
CA ILE A 37 -3.58 0.23 4.46
C ILE A 37 -2.36 1.03 3.99
N ALA A 38 -1.99 2.10 4.68
CA ALA A 38 -0.80 2.87 4.32
C ALA A 38 0.48 2.02 4.39
N LYS A 39 0.60 1.14 5.40
CA LYS A 39 1.75 0.23 5.53
C LYS A 39 1.77 -0.87 4.47
N LEU A 40 0.62 -1.46 4.16
CA LEU A 40 0.50 -2.46 3.10
C LEU A 40 0.86 -1.86 1.73
N VAL A 41 0.37 -0.65 1.44
CA VAL A 41 0.70 0.07 0.19
C VAL A 41 2.17 0.45 0.13
N ASP A 42 2.75 0.97 1.21
CA ASP A 42 4.19 1.29 1.27
C ASP A 42 5.05 0.07 0.97
N LYS A 43 4.75 -1.08 1.62
CA LYS A 43 5.43 -2.35 1.37
C LYS A 43 5.32 -2.78 -0.10
N ALA A 44 4.12 -2.78 -0.67
CA ALA A 44 3.90 -3.15 -2.07
C ALA A 44 4.65 -2.24 -3.05
N LEU A 45 4.73 -0.94 -2.75
CA LEU A 45 5.48 0.03 -3.56
C LEU A 45 7.00 -0.19 -3.46
N GLN A 46 7.52 -0.51 -2.28
CA GLN A 46 8.92 -0.87 -2.09
C GLN A 46 9.27 -2.15 -2.86
N GLU A 47 8.44 -3.18 -2.75
CA GLU A 47 8.60 -4.44 -3.50
C GLU A 47 8.60 -4.19 -5.01
N ARG A 48 7.67 -3.38 -5.52
CA ARG A 48 7.62 -3.01 -6.95
C ARG A 48 8.88 -2.28 -7.41
N ARG A 49 9.45 -1.38 -6.59
CA ARG A 49 10.68 -0.65 -6.92
C ARG A 49 11.91 -1.55 -6.92
N ASN A 50 11.91 -2.57 -6.07
CA ASN A 50 13.03 -3.50 -5.91
C ASN A 50 12.96 -4.71 -6.85
N GLN A 51 11.81 -4.94 -7.50
CA GLN A 51 11.75 -5.92 -8.58
C GLN A 51 12.68 -5.46 -9.71
N PRO A 52 13.62 -6.32 -10.17
CA PRO A 52 14.42 -6.00 -11.34
C PRO A 52 13.44 -5.74 -12.48
N GLN A 53 13.46 -4.51 -13.02
CA GLN A 53 12.72 -4.22 -14.23
C GLN A 53 13.09 -5.31 -15.24
N PRO A 54 12.13 -5.98 -15.89
CA PRO A 54 12.46 -6.84 -17.00
C PRO A 54 13.24 -5.96 -17.96
N SER A 55 14.53 -6.26 -18.09
CA SER A 55 15.40 -5.59 -19.01
C SER A 55 14.82 -5.90 -20.38
N ASN A 56 14.06 -4.95 -20.94
CA ASN A 56 13.76 -4.93 -22.35
C ASN A 56 15.08 -4.64 -23.08
N VAL A 57 15.99 -5.62 -23.04
CA VAL A 57 17.06 -5.78 -24.02
C VAL A 57 16.35 -6.31 -25.27
N VAL A 58 15.58 -5.43 -25.92
CA VAL A 58 15.28 -5.63 -27.33
C VAL A 58 16.56 -5.24 -28.04
N ASN A 59 17.43 -6.24 -28.21
CA ASN A 59 18.55 -6.20 -29.12
C ASN A 59 17.97 -5.98 -30.53
N MET A 60 17.81 -4.72 -30.95
CA MET A 60 17.64 -4.39 -32.36
C MET A 60 19.00 -4.63 -33.01
N ARG A 61 19.15 -5.80 -33.62
CA ARG A 61 20.21 -6.11 -34.59
C ARG A 61 19.94 -5.39 -35.90
#